data_AF-A0AAW4N3B5-F1
#
_entry.id   AF-A0AAW4N3B5-F1
#
_cell.length_a   1.000
_cell.length_b   1.000
_cell.length_c   1.000
_cell.angle_alpha   90.00
_cell.angle_beta   90.00
_cell.angle_gamma   90.00
#
_symmetry.space_group_name_H-M   'P 1'
#
loop_
_entity.id
_entity.type
_entity.pdbx_description
1 polymer ?
#
loop_
_entity_poly.entity_id
_entity_poly.type
_entity_poly.pdbx_seq_one_letter_code
_entity_poly.pdbx_strand_id
1 'polypeptide(L)'
;MEEQGITTAVLAKKIGMTPSGLNQHISGNPSVKTLEKIAEGLNVPLWSLFVSEDKIVLDEKTNEFVSFFRYKGIHYTSDTLEEFFKQVEELRIIAK
;
A
#
# COMPACT_ATOMS: atom_id res chain seq x y z
N MET A 1 11.74 10.69 7.98
CA MET A 1 12.95 11.54 7.90
C MET A 1 13.99 11.09 8.91
N GLU A 2 13.60 10.89 10.17
CA GLU A 2 14.46 10.35 11.23
C GLU A 2 15.00 8.94 10.90
N GLU A 3 14.14 8.05 10.40
CA GLU A 3 14.52 6.70 9.94
C GLU A 3 15.45 6.69 8.72
N GLN A 4 15.45 7.76 7.92
CA GLN A 4 16.24 7.89 6.69
C GLN A 4 17.55 8.65 6.91
N GLY A 5 17.85 9.06 8.15
CA GLY A 5 19.08 9.78 8.51
C GLY A 5 19.25 11.16 7.86
N ILE A 6 18.19 11.73 7.27
CA ILE A 6 18.22 13.01 6.56
C ILE A 6 17.53 14.10 7.37
N THR A 7 18.18 15.26 7.49
CA THR A 7 17.59 16.41 8.18
C THR A 7 16.65 17.18 7.26
N THR A 8 15.68 17.88 7.84
CA THR A 8 14.72 18.71 7.10
C THR A 8 15.40 19.77 6.25
N ALA A 9 16.54 20.31 6.70
CA ALA A 9 17.32 21.29 5.94
C ALA A 9 17.96 20.68 4.68
N VAL A 10 18.48 19.45 4.78
CA VAL A 10 19.07 18.73 3.64
C VAL A 10 17.99 18.37 2.64
N LEU A 11 16.85 17.87 3.10
CA LEU A 11 15.73 17.53 2.23
C LEU A 11 15.18 18.78 1.52
N ALA A 12 14.95 19.88 2.24
CA ALA A 12 14.48 21.13 1.67
C ALA A 12 15.39 21.62 0.53
N LYS A 13 16.71 21.57 0.75
CA LYS A 13 17.70 21.91 -0.28
C LYS A 13 17.59 20.99 -1.50
N LYS A 14 17.40 19.68 -1.30
CA LYS A 14 17.29 18.69 -2.38
C LYS A 14 16.04 18.89 -3.24
N ILE A 15 14.93 19.31 -2.64
CA ILE A 15 13.64 19.51 -3.34
C ILE A 15 13.40 20.97 -3.78
N GLY A 16 14.41 21.83 -3.65
CA GLY A 16 14.34 23.23 -4.07
C GLY A 16 13.38 24.09 -3.23
N MET A 17 13.27 23.79 -1.93
CA MET A 17 12.41 24.50 -0.97
C MET A 17 13.23 25.10 0.17
N THR A 18 12.66 26.08 0.86
CA THR A 18 13.24 26.56 2.12
C THR A 18 12.91 25.60 3.27
N PRO A 19 13.76 25.47 4.30
CA PRO A 19 13.45 24.63 5.46
C PRO A 19 12.15 25.03 6.17
N SER A 20 11.87 26.34 6.25
CA SER A 20 10.61 26.85 6.81
C SER A 20 9.39 26.51 5.96
N GLY A 21 9.51 26.62 4.62
CA GLY A 21 8.44 26.24 3.70
C GLY A 21 8.16 24.74 3.75
N LEU A 22 9.20 23.91 3.81
CA LEU A 22 9.04 22.47 3.98
C LEU A 22 8.38 22.14 5.33
N ASN A 23 8.79 22.79 6.43
CA ASN A 23 8.13 22.61 7.73
C ASN A 23 6.65 22.96 7.70
N GLN A 24 6.26 24.06 7.05
CA GLN A 24 4.85 24.42 6.88
C GLN A 24 4.05 23.35 6.14
N HIS A 25 4.65 22.70 5.13
CA HIS A 25 4.02 21.61 4.42
C HIS A 25 3.93 20.32 5.25
N ILE A 26 4.94 19.99 6.05
CA ILE A 26 4.92 18.81 6.94
C ILE A 26 3.86 18.96 8.03
N SER A 27 3.75 20.15 8.63
CA SER A 27 2.78 20.43 9.71
C SER A 27 1.38 20.76 9.20
N GLY A 28 1.21 20.93 7.89
CA GLY A 28 -0.01 21.39 7.25
C GLY A 28 -0.69 20.32 6.41
N ASN A 29 -1.46 20.77 5.41
CA ASN A 29 -2.07 19.92 4.39
C ASN A 29 -1.36 20.13 3.04
N PRO A 30 -0.27 19.41 2.75
CA PRO A 30 0.50 19.59 1.53
C PRO A 30 -0.29 19.14 0.30
N SER A 31 0.01 19.76 -0.85
CA SER A 31 -0.54 19.29 -2.13
C SER A 31 0.07 17.94 -2.53
N VAL A 32 -0.62 17.16 -3.37
CA VAL A 32 -0.10 15.91 -3.94
C VAL A 32 1.26 16.13 -4.60
N LYS A 33 1.39 17.20 -5.40
CA LYS A 33 2.64 17.59 -6.04
C LYS A 33 3.78 17.87 -5.05
N THR A 34 3.45 18.39 -3.87
CA THR A 34 4.44 18.60 -2.80
C THR A 34 4.86 17.27 -2.18
N LEU A 35 3.91 16.34 -1.97
CA LEU A 35 4.19 15.01 -1.44
C LEU A 35 5.08 14.19 -2.39
N GLU A 36 4.81 14.26 -3.70
CA GLU A 36 5.66 13.64 -4.74
C GLU A 36 7.11 14.13 -4.64
N LYS A 37 7.32 15.46 -4.58
CA LYS A 37 8.66 16.05 -4.40
C LYS A 37 9.36 15.58 -3.14
N ILE A 38 8.62 15.46 -2.03
CA ILE A 38 9.15 14.97 -0.76
C ILE A 38 9.60 13.51 -0.91
N ALA A 39 8.79 12.65 -1.52
CA ALA A 39 9.11 11.24 -1.77
C ALA A 39 10.35 11.10 -2.68
N GLU A 40 10.41 11.85 -3.79
CA GLU A 40 11.58 11.91 -4.67
C GLU A 40 12.84 12.39 -3.92
N GLY A 41 12.71 13.44 -3.09
CA GLY A 41 13.79 13.95 -2.26
C GLY A 41 14.30 12.93 -1.25
N LEU A 42 13.41 12.10 -0.71
CA LEU A 42 13.73 10.99 0.19
C LEU A 42 14.18 9.72 -0.55
N ASN A 43 14.02 9.65 -1.88
CA ASN A 43 14.27 8.47 -2.69
C ASN A 43 13.46 7.24 -2.23
N VAL A 44 12.17 7.46 -1.95
CA VAL A 44 11.22 6.43 -1.51
C VAL A 44 9.95 6.51 -2.36
N PRO A 45 9.18 5.42 -2.48
CA PRO A 45 7.89 5.48 -3.15
C PRO A 45 6.90 6.35 -2.37
N LEU A 46 5.98 7.04 -3.07
CA LEU A 46 5.04 8.00 -2.45
C LEU A 46 4.18 7.39 -1.32
N TRP A 47 3.76 6.13 -1.46
CA TRP A 47 2.96 5.46 -0.44
C TRP A 47 3.70 5.33 0.90
N SER A 48 5.03 5.28 0.89
CA SER A 48 5.82 5.08 2.11
C SER A 48 5.85 6.33 3.00
N LEU A 49 5.37 7.47 2.48
CA LEU A 49 5.17 8.67 3.30
C LEU A 49 4.02 8.53 4.30
N PHE A 50 3.11 7.57 4.07
CA PHE A 50 1.90 7.38 4.87
C PHE A 50 1.94 6.10 5.71
N VAL A 51 2.70 5.09 5.25
CA VAL A 51 2.77 3.78 5.88
C VAL A 51 4.21 3.29 5.85
N SER A 52 4.75 2.90 7.00
CA SER A 52 6.06 2.24 7.10
C SER A 52 5.97 0.83 6.51
N GLU A 53 7.07 0.30 5.94
CA GLU A 53 7.05 -1.03 5.30
C GLU A 53 6.61 -2.16 6.23
N ASP A 54 6.93 -2.09 7.52
CA ASP A 54 6.45 -2.99 8.59
C ASP A 54 4.96 -2.85 8.90
N LYS A 55 4.36 -1.72 8.51
CA LYS A 55 2.91 -1.46 8.58
C LYS A 55 2.19 -1.67 7.25
N ILE A 56 2.92 -1.88 6.16
CA ILE A 56 2.42 -2.64 5.01
C ILE A 56 2.50 -4.10 5.38
N VAL A 57 1.77 -4.43 6.44
CA VAL A 57 1.10 -5.69 6.49
C VAL A 57 0.09 -5.57 5.33
N LEU A 58 0.47 -6.05 4.13
CA LEU A 58 -0.48 -6.90 3.42
C LEU A 58 -0.87 -7.88 4.51
N ASP A 59 -1.99 -7.62 5.19
CA ASP A 59 -2.39 -8.37 6.37
C ASP A 59 -2.10 -9.83 6.03
N GLU A 60 -1.06 -10.40 6.66
CA GLU A 60 -0.57 -11.72 6.31
C GLU A 60 -1.69 -12.75 6.54
N LYS A 61 -2.79 -12.34 7.21
CA LYS A 61 -4.03 -13.08 7.35
C LYS A 61 -5.14 -12.76 6.35
N THR A 62 -5.14 -11.65 5.61
CA THR A 62 -6.28 -11.29 4.72
C THR A 62 -5.98 -11.11 3.24
N ASN A 63 -4.75 -11.35 2.75
CA ASN A 63 -4.49 -11.19 1.30
C ASN A 63 -3.47 -12.15 0.65
N GLU A 64 -3.05 -13.24 1.30
CA GLU A 64 -2.12 -14.20 0.67
C GLU A 64 -2.77 -15.04 -0.44
N PHE A 65 -4.09 -15.22 -0.40
CA PHE A 65 -4.81 -16.11 -1.28
C PHE A 65 -6.03 -15.42 -1.89
N VAL A 66 -6.15 -15.50 -3.22
CA VAL A 66 -7.35 -15.10 -3.94
C VAL A 66 -7.66 -16.19 -4.97
N SER A 67 -8.93 -16.58 -5.06
CA SER A 67 -9.41 -17.47 -6.12
C SER A 67 -10.52 -16.82 -6.93
N PHE A 68 -10.56 -17.17 -8.22
CA PHE A 68 -11.65 -16.81 -9.14
C PHE A 68 -11.87 -17.95 -10.13
N PHE A 69 -13.08 -18.48 -10.18
CA PHE A 69 -13.45 -19.50 -11.16
C PHE A 69 -14.94 -19.44 -11.51
N ARG A 70 -15.31 -20.08 -12.64
CA ARG A 70 -16.66 -20.09 -13.17
C ARG A 70 -17.14 -21.51 -13.45
N TYR A 71 -18.33 -21.86 -12.99
CA TYR A 71 -18.97 -23.14 -13.31
C TYR A 71 -20.45 -22.93 -13.66
N LYS A 72 -20.90 -23.50 -14.79
CA LYS A 72 -22.28 -23.38 -15.30
C LYS A 72 -22.85 -21.94 -15.28
N GLY A 73 -22.00 -20.95 -15.54
CA GLY A 73 -22.40 -19.55 -15.58
C GLY A 73 -22.24 -18.78 -14.26
N ILE A 74 -22.05 -19.48 -13.13
CA ILE A 74 -21.88 -18.89 -11.79
C ILE A 74 -20.41 -18.59 -11.55
N HIS A 75 -20.12 -17.40 -11.00
CA HIS A 75 -18.78 -16.99 -10.59
C HIS A 75 -18.59 -17.22 -9.11
N TYR A 76 -17.43 -17.73 -8.76
CA TYR A 76 -16.99 -17.97 -7.39
C TYR A 76 -15.75 -17.15 -7.13
N THR A 77 -15.70 -16.54 -5.96
CA THR A 77 -14.58 -15.76 -5.44
C THR A 77 -14.33 -16.15 -4.00
N SER A 78 -13.08 -16.11 -3.57
CA SER A 78 -12.71 -16.25 -2.16
C SER A 78 -11.37 -15.60 -1.90
N ASP A 79 -11.21 -15.05 -0.70
CA ASP A 79 -9.98 -14.46 -0.16
C ASP A 79 -9.37 -15.32 0.96
N THR A 80 -9.95 -16.51 1.21
CA THR A 80 -9.43 -17.50 2.17
C THR A 80 -9.41 -18.90 1.57
N LEU A 81 -8.43 -19.71 1.99
CA LEU A 81 -8.34 -21.13 1.61
C LEU A 81 -9.55 -21.93 2.11
N GLU A 82 -10.09 -21.59 3.28
CA GLU A 82 -11.25 -22.26 3.85
C GLU A 82 -12.50 -22.10 2.98
N GLU A 83 -12.82 -20.87 2.57
CA GLU A 83 -13.94 -20.60 1.67
C GLU A 83 -13.73 -21.29 0.32
N PHE A 84 -12.51 -21.23 -0.23
CA PHE A 84 -12.17 -21.93 -1.47
C PHE A 84 -12.42 -23.44 -1.40
N PHE A 85 -11.93 -24.12 -0.36
CA PHE A 85 -12.11 -25.57 -0.23
C PHE A 85 -13.57 -25.96 -0.08
N LYS A 86 -14.38 -25.15 0.62
CA LYS A 86 -15.82 -25.36 0.71
C LYS A 86 -16.47 -25.27 -0.68
N GLN A 87 -16.14 -24.25 -1.46
CA GLN A 87 -16.66 -24.08 -2.82
C GLN A 87 -16.23 -25.25 -3.74
N VAL A 88 -14.99 -25.73 -3.63
CA VAL A 88 -14.50 -26.89 -4.39
C VAL A 88 -15.26 -28.18 -4.03
N GLU A 89 -15.58 -28.39 -2.76
CA GLU A 89 -16.34 -29.58 -2.33
C GLU A 89 -17.80 -29.53 -2.81
N GLU A 90 -18.43 -28.36 -2.77
CA GLU A 90 -19.74 -28.14 -3.39
C GLU A 90 -19.71 -28.47 -4.88
N LEU A 91 -18.68 -27.99 -5.60
CA LEU A 91 -18.49 -28.30 -7.02
C LEU A 91 -18.32 -29.80 -7.29
N ARG A 92 -17.58 -30.53 -6.46
CA ARG A 92 -17.39 -31.98 -6.61
C ARG A 92 -18.68 -32.78 -6.53
N ILE A 93 -19.66 -32.30 -5.76
CA ILE A 93 -20.98 -32.93 -5.65
C ILE A 93 -21.79 -32.70 -6.93
N ILE A 94 -21.77 -31.47 -7.47
CA ILE A 94 -22.63 -31.05 -8.60
C ILE A 94 -22.00 -31.18 -9.99
N ALA A 95 -20.72 -31.54 -10.07
CA ALA A 95 -19.97 -31.78 -11.30
C ALA A 95 -19.95 -33.26 -11.74
N LYS A 96 -20.63 -34.14 -10.99
CA LYS A 96 -21.00 -35.48 -11.47
C LYS A 96 -22.19 -35.39 -12.43
#